data_AF-A0AAP0E682-F1
#
_entry.id   AF-A0AAP0E682-F1
#
_cell.length_a   1.000
_cell.length_b   1.000
_cell.length_c   1.000
_cell.angle_alpha   90.00
_cell.angle_beta   90.00
_cell.angle_gamma   90.00
#
_symmetry.space_group_name_H-M   'P 1'
#
loop_
_entity.id
_entity.type
_entity.pdbx_description
1 polymer ?
#
loop_
_entity_poly.entity_id
_entity_poly.type
_entity_poly.pdbx_seq_one_letter_code
_entity_poly.pdbx_strand_id
1 'polypeptide(L)'
;MAIYCRRPTSLSLVPSNTAQNNVCLVLQGEHSLDCQLHVIDPSNHHHMTITKRLDPPFKSSMPNFDIAGSCNGFLRLFDDSQLVPDTIFIYNPFTNEFKQLPPTNKNFSNQRVVLGFGFDPISKEYKVIRIVYCIPPIVSWYIRYETSKISINTLGKDSWRSLGQAAYWLDGGTPSNK
;
A
#
# COMPACT_ATOMS: atom_id res chain seq x y z
N MET A 1 -6.92 -6.68 7.31
CA MET A 1 -6.28 -6.56 5.98
C MET A 1 -7.07 -5.49 5.21
N ALA A 2 -6.42 -4.38 4.84
CA ALA A 2 -7.05 -3.37 3.99
C ALA A 2 -6.67 -3.65 2.53
N ILE A 3 -7.67 -3.75 1.65
CA ILE A 3 -7.47 -3.91 0.20
C ILE A 3 -7.74 -2.55 -0.43
N TYR A 4 -6.74 -1.96 -1.06
CA TYR A 4 -6.86 -0.64 -1.69
C TYR A 4 -6.83 -0.78 -3.21
N CYS A 5 -7.87 -0.28 -3.87
CA CYS A 5 -7.91 -0.10 -5.32
C CYS A 5 -7.62 1.38 -5.64
N ARG A 6 -6.89 1.64 -6.73
CA ARG A 6 -6.25 2.94 -7.04
C ARG A 6 -7.16 4.18 -6.87
N ARG A 7 -6.56 5.22 -6.25
CA ARG A 7 -7.02 6.60 -5.91
C ARG A 7 -7.93 6.70 -4.68
N PRO A 8 -7.77 7.71 -3.78
CA PRO A 8 -7.63 9.15 -4.08
C PRO A 8 -6.57 9.90 -3.22
N THR A 9 -6.41 11.22 -3.46
CA THR A 9 -5.85 12.23 -2.55
C THR A 9 -6.07 11.84 -1.07
N SER A 10 -5.05 11.30 -0.39
CA SER A 10 -5.28 10.38 0.75
C SER A 10 -5.02 10.98 2.14
N LEU A 11 -6.00 10.86 3.03
CA LEU A 11 -5.78 10.85 4.48
C LEU A 11 -5.69 9.40 4.95
N SER A 12 -4.67 9.06 5.75
CA SER A 12 -4.51 7.72 6.32
C SER A 12 -4.46 7.77 7.85
N LEU A 13 -5.42 7.10 8.49
CA LEU A 13 -5.41 6.92 9.94
C LEU A 13 -4.39 5.83 10.30
N VAL A 14 -3.47 6.10 11.23
CA VAL A 14 -2.41 5.15 11.62
C VAL A 14 -2.51 4.84 13.11
N PRO A 15 -3.27 3.82 13.52
CA PRO A 15 -3.31 3.46 14.94
C PRO A 15 -1.90 3.10 15.41
N SER A 16 -1.41 3.83 16.42
CA SER A 16 -0.13 3.56 17.08
C SER A 16 -0.36 2.56 18.21
N ASN A 17 0.57 1.63 18.40
CA ASN A 17 0.46 0.56 19.41
C ASN A 17 1.42 0.80 20.58
N THR A 18 1.58 2.06 21.01
CA THR A 18 2.34 2.39 22.22
C THR A 18 1.50 2.02 23.47
N ALA A 19 2.17 1.80 24.61
CA ALA A 19 1.54 1.36 25.87
C ALA A 19 0.45 2.31 26.41
N GLN A 20 0.35 3.52 25.87
CA GLN A 20 -0.82 4.39 25.94
C GLN A 20 -1.52 4.34 24.60
N ASN A 21 -2.79 3.95 24.59
CA ASN A 21 -3.71 3.78 23.46
C ASN A 21 -3.93 5.07 22.62
N ASN A 22 -2.88 5.79 22.27
CA ASN A 22 -2.91 7.06 21.56
C ASN A 22 -2.94 6.76 20.07
N VAL A 23 -4.13 6.87 19.49
CA VAL A 23 -4.30 6.83 18.02
C VAL A 23 -3.68 8.10 17.47
N CYS A 24 -2.59 7.99 16.71
CA CYS A 24 -2.01 9.14 16.01
C CYS A 24 -2.50 9.14 14.55
N LEU A 25 -2.74 10.31 13.97
CA LEU A 25 -3.05 10.39 12.54
C LEU A 25 -1.78 10.78 11.79
N VAL A 26 -1.48 10.08 10.70
CA VAL A 26 -0.38 10.48 9.83
C VAL A 26 -0.99 11.06 8.57
N LEU A 27 -0.88 12.38 8.42
CA LEU A 27 -1.32 13.06 7.22
C LEU A 27 -0.17 13.14 6.22
N GLN A 28 -0.50 12.88 4.97
CA GLN A 28 0.32 13.29 3.85
C GLN A 28 -0.15 14.66 3.39
N GLY A 29 0.74 15.64 3.46
CA GLY A 29 0.53 16.94 2.82
C GLY A 29 1.30 17.00 1.52
N GLU A 30 0.64 17.45 0.46
CA GLU A 30 1.31 17.88 -0.78
C GLU A 30 1.55 19.39 -0.70
N HIS A 31 2.81 19.80 -0.64
CA HIS A 31 3.15 21.20 -0.87
C HIS A 31 4.40 21.22 -1.76
N SER A 32 4.24 21.73 -2.98
CA SER A 32 5.32 21.93 -3.97
C SER A 32 6.21 20.69 -4.17
N LEU A 33 5.76 19.73 -5.00
CA LEU A 33 6.56 18.58 -5.51
C LEU A 33 7.22 17.67 -4.45
N ASP A 34 6.83 17.78 -3.18
CA ASP A 34 7.54 17.14 -2.08
C ASP A 34 6.51 16.60 -1.06
N CYS A 35 6.44 15.28 -0.91
CA CYS A 35 5.50 14.63 0.00
C CYS A 35 5.98 14.76 1.45
N GLN A 36 5.13 15.29 2.34
CA GLN A 36 5.47 15.47 3.75
C GLN A 36 4.53 14.64 4.64
N LEU A 37 5.12 13.95 5.62
CA LEU A 37 4.37 13.21 6.63
C LEU A 37 4.31 14.00 7.94
N HIS A 38 3.10 14.17 8.46
CA HIS A 38 2.83 14.88 9.71
C HIS A 38 2.08 13.98 10.67
N VAL A 39 2.53 13.92 11.92
CA VAL A 39 1.82 13.26 13.03
C VAL A 39 0.88 14.27 13.66
N ILE A 40 -0.36 13.86 13.87
CA ILE A 40 -1.40 14.60 14.58
C ILE A 40 -1.83 13.77 15.78
N ASP A 41 -1.95 14.45 16.91
CA ASP A 41 -2.55 13.90 18.11
C ASP A 41 -4.02 14.32 18.19
N PRO A 42 -4.99 13.40 18.00
CA PRO A 42 -6.41 13.70 18.10
C PRO A 42 -6.91 13.79 19.55
N SER A 43 -6.07 13.54 20.55
CA SER A 43 -6.45 13.56 21.98
C SER A 43 -6.88 14.95 22.48
N ASN A 44 -6.52 16.03 21.76
CA ASN A 44 -7.04 17.36 22.01
C ASN A 44 -8.41 17.54 21.35
N HIS A 45 -9.48 17.25 22.10
CA HIS A 45 -10.89 17.31 21.66
C HIS A 45 -11.37 18.65 21.07
N HIS A 46 -10.55 19.70 21.10
CA HIS A 46 -10.90 21.03 20.63
C HIS A 46 -10.06 21.53 19.43
N HIS A 47 -8.89 20.94 19.15
CA HIS A 47 -8.03 21.34 18.02
C HIS A 47 -7.14 20.16 17.58
N MET A 48 -7.26 19.74 16.31
CA MET A 48 -6.25 18.89 15.67
C MET A 48 -4.98 19.71 15.47
N THR A 49 -3.99 19.49 16.33
CA THR A 49 -2.66 20.10 16.21
C THR A 49 -1.69 19.13 15.54
N ILE A 50 -0.97 19.61 14.53
CA ILE A 50 0.21 18.92 14.01
C ILE A 50 1.24 18.90 15.14
N THR A 51 1.58 17.72 15.64
CA THR A 51 2.49 17.56 16.78
C THR A 51 3.92 17.34 16.34
N LYS A 52 4.12 16.74 15.16
CA LYS A 52 5.46 16.44 14.65
C LYS A 52 5.48 16.31 13.13
N ARG A 53 6.44 16.96 12.48
CA ARG A 53 6.83 16.64 11.11
C ARG A 53 7.79 15.45 11.12
N LEU A 54 7.59 14.50 10.22
CA LEU A 54 8.46 13.36 10.03
C LEU A 54 9.42 13.62 8.87
N ASP A 55 10.66 13.17 9.03
CA ASP A 55 11.70 13.19 8.00
C ASP A 55 12.09 11.74 7.69
N PRO A 56 11.41 11.09 6.73
CA PRO A 56 11.64 9.69 6.47
C PRO A 56 13.01 9.45 5.83
N PRO A 57 13.74 8.39 6.22
CA PRO A 57 15.09 8.12 5.72
C PRO A 57 15.14 7.80 4.22
N PHE A 58 14.01 7.44 3.61
CA PHE A 58 13.89 7.15 2.17
C PHE A 58 13.54 8.37 1.33
N LYS A 59 13.36 9.56 1.92
CA LYS A 59 12.87 10.75 1.20
C LYS A 59 13.78 11.15 0.02
N SER A 60 15.09 10.95 0.13
CA SER A 60 16.03 11.24 -0.97
C SER A 60 15.88 10.27 -2.15
N SER A 61 15.50 9.01 -1.89
CA SER A 61 15.29 7.98 -2.91
C SER A 61 13.87 8.00 -3.48
N MET A 62 12.89 8.46 -2.69
CA MET A 62 11.48 8.53 -3.05
C MET A 62 10.91 9.85 -2.52
N PRO A 63 11.12 10.97 -3.23
CA PRO A 63 10.62 12.29 -2.81
C PRO A 63 9.10 12.42 -3.01
N ASN A 64 8.56 11.71 -4.00
CA ASN A 64 7.14 11.66 -4.32
C ASN A 64 6.58 10.28 -3.94
N PHE A 65 5.72 10.23 -2.94
CA PHE A 65 5.10 9.00 -2.48
C PHE A 65 3.72 9.23 -1.93
N ASP A 66 2.86 8.22 -2.06
CA ASP A 66 1.52 8.22 -1.50
C ASP A 66 1.35 7.16 -0.43
N ILE A 67 0.62 7.50 0.64
CA ILE A 67 0.15 6.53 1.63
C ILE A 67 -1.04 5.79 1.05
N ALA A 68 -0.98 4.47 1.03
CA ALA A 68 -2.05 3.67 0.47
C ALA A 68 -2.54 2.55 1.39
N GLY A 69 -2.20 2.66 2.67
CA GLY A 69 -2.75 1.84 3.73
C GLY A 69 -1.88 1.88 4.98
N SER A 70 -2.48 1.51 6.10
CA SER A 70 -1.81 1.36 7.39
C SER A 70 -2.16 0.01 8.03
N CYS A 71 -1.26 -0.52 8.85
CA CYS A 71 -1.51 -1.69 9.69
C CYS A 71 -0.58 -1.67 10.91
N ASN A 72 -1.14 -1.62 12.12
CA ASN A 72 -0.40 -1.68 13.39
C ASN A 72 0.83 -0.74 13.44
N GLY A 73 0.63 0.53 13.10
CA GLY A 73 1.71 1.52 13.07
C GLY A 73 2.56 1.52 11.80
N PHE A 74 2.53 0.47 10.96
CA PHE A 74 3.22 0.47 9.66
C PHE A 74 2.36 1.11 8.58
N LEU A 75 3.01 1.85 7.70
CA LEU A 75 2.46 2.48 6.50
C LEU A 75 2.91 1.69 5.26
N ARG A 76 1.98 1.45 4.34
CA ARG A 76 2.28 1.03 2.97
C ARG A 76 2.33 2.27 2.09
N LEU A 77 3.49 2.51 1.49
CA LEU A 77 3.71 3.61 0.56
C LEU A 77 3.93 3.07 -0.85
N PHE A 78 3.67 3.90 -1.86
CA PHE A 78 4.07 3.66 -3.24
C PHE A 78 4.66 4.93 -3.85
N ASP A 79 5.61 4.74 -4.77
CA ASP A 79 6.22 5.81 -5.53
C ASP A 79 5.28 6.24 -6.68
N ASP A 80 4.91 7.52 -6.71
CA ASP A 80 4.02 8.10 -7.73
C ASP A 80 4.80 8.77 -8.88
N SER A 81 6.14 8.76 -8.86
CA SER A 81 6.98 9.38 -9.89
C SER A 81 6.90 8.71 -11.26
N GLN A 82 6.21 7.57 -11.38
CA GLN A 82 6.11 6.71 -12.58
C GLN A 82 7.46 6.17 -13.11
N LEU A 83 8.59 6.51 -12.47
CA LEU A 83 9.93 6.08 -12.91
C LEU A 83 10.18 4.59 -12.67
N VAL A 84 9.66 4.05 -11.55
CA VAL A 84 9.78 2.63 -11.21
C VAL A 84 8.40 2.07 -10.86
N PRO A 85 7.64 1.57 -11.86
CA PRO A 85 6.32 1.01 -11.61
C PRO A 85 6.41 -0.17 -10.63
N ASP A 86 5.42 -0.26 -9.74
CA ASP A 86 5.25 -1.35 -8.76
C ASP A 86 6.28 -1.41 -7.60
N THR A 87 6.98 -0.32 -7.29
CA THR A 87 7.80 -0.28 -6.06
C THR A 87 6.90 -0.16 -4.83
N ILE A 88 7.06 -1.09 -3.88
CA ILE A 88 6.29 -1.12 -2.64
C ILE A 88 7.22 -0.87 -1.47
N PHE A 89 6.88 0.13 -0.66
CA PHE A 89 7.61 0.46 0.56
C PHE A 89 6.72 0.24 1.77
N ILE A 90 7.32 -0.28 2.84
CA ILE A 90 6.72 -0.39 4.15
C ILE A 90 7.52 0.49 5.10
N TYR A 91 6.86 1.41 5.80
CA TYR A 91 7.50 2.38 6.68
C TYR A 91 6.83 2.41 8.05
N ASN A 92 7.61 2.39 9.12
CA ASN A 92 7.14 2.67 10.47
C ASN A 92 7.56 4.08 10.89
N PRO A 93 6.64 5.07 10.93
CA PRO A 93 6.94 6.43 11.36
C PRO A 93 7.37 6.56 12.82
N PHE A 94 7.09 5.57 13.67
CA PHE A 94 7.40 5.60 15.10
C PHE A 94 8.77 5.01 15.42
N THR A 95 9.20 3.97 14.69
CA THR A 95 10.56 3.40 14.82
C THR A 95 11.54 3.98 13.81
N ASN A 96 11.03 4.73 12.83
CA ASN A 96 11.76 5.24 11.67
C ASN A 96 12.39 4.14 10.78
N GLU A 97 11.89 2.91 10.89
CA GLU A 97 12.33 1.78 10.07
C GLU A 97 11.57 1.75 8.74
N PHE A 98 12.27 1.48 7.64
CA PHE A 98 11.64 1.30 6.34
C PHE A 98 12.21 0.08 5.63
N LYS A 99 11.40 -0.54 4.78
CA LYS A 99 11.81 -1.64 3.91
C LYS A 99 11.18 -1.47 2.53
N GLN A 100 12.02 -1.47 1.50
CA GLN A 100 11.59 -1.68 0.13
C GLN A 100 11.39 -3.18 -0.10
N LEU A 101 10.25 -3.55 -0.70
CA LEU A 101 10.03 -4.93 -1.10
C LEU A 101 10.73 -5.24 -2.42
N PRO A 102 11.13 -6.50 -2.65
CA PRO A 102 11.77 -6.91 -3.89
C PRO A 102 10.92 -6.52 -5.11
N PRO A 103 11.52 -5.94 -6.16
CA PRO A 103 10.79 -5.58 -7.36
C PRO A 103 10.23 -6.83 -8.05
N THR A 104 9.01 -6.74 -8.55
CA THR A 104 8.41 -7.79 -9.36
C THR A 104 8.59 -7.44 -10.84
N ASN A 105 9.73 -7.84 -11.42
CA ASN A 105 10.24 -7.54 -12.78
C ASN A 105 9.28 -7.81 -13.96
N LYS A 106 8.10 -7.16 -14.07
CA LYS A 106 7.15 -7.42 -15.16
C LYS A 106 6.67 -6.13 -15.79
N ASN A 107 7.03 -5.92 -17.05
CA ASN A 107 6.51 -4.82 -17.88
C ASN A 107 4.97 -4.85 -17.92
N PHE A 108 4.36 -3.69 -17.66
CA PHE A 108 2.97 -3.55 -17.23
C PHE A 108 2.00 -3.06 -18.31
N SER A 109 2.40 -3.04 -19.59
CA SER A 109 1.56 -2.42 -20.63
C SER A 109 0.12 -2.95 -20.65
N ASN A 110 -0.10 -4.20 -20.22
CA ASN A 110 -1.42 -4.84 -20.15
C ASN A 110 -1.71 -5.53 -18.79
N GLN A 111 -1.39 -4.91 -17.65
CA GLN A 111 -1.68 -5.51 -16.34
C GLN A 111 -2.32 -4.51 -15.36
N ARG A 112 -3.29 -5.00 -14.57
CA ARG A 112 -3.84 -4.29 -13.42
C ARG A 112 -3.37 -4.98 -12.14
N VAL A 113 -2.85 -4.20 -11.19
CA VAL A 113 -2.29 -4.72 -9.93
C VAL A 113 -3.11 -4.20 -8.75
N VAL A 114 -3.49 -5.12 -7.87
CA VAL A 114 -4.12 -4.82 -6.57
C VAL A 114 -3.19 -5.28 -5.46
N LEU A 115 -3.02 -4.43 -4.46
CA LEU A 115 -2.15 -4.69 -3.31
C LEU A 115 -2.97 -4.67 -2.02
N GLY A 116 -2.68 -5.63 -1.15
CA GLY A 116 -3.21 -5.68 0.21
C GLY A 116 -2.06 -5.79 1.21
N PHE A 117 -2.17 -5.06 2.33
CA PHE A 117 -1.20 -5.12 3.43
C PHE A 117 -1.91 -5.46 4.73
N GLY A 118 -1.28 -6.30 5.57
CA GLY A 118 -1.85 -6.65 6.86
C GLY A 118 -0.93 -7.49 7.73
N PHE A 119 -1.33 -7.63 8.98
CA PHE A 119 -0.70 -8.50 9.97
C PHE A 119 -1.46 -9.84 10.01
N ASP A 120 -0.73 -10.95 9.93
CA ASP A 120 -1.26 -12.28 10.19
C ASP A 120 -1.09 -12.61 11.68
N PRO A 121 -2.17 -12.66 12.48
CA PRO A 121 -2.07 -12.92 13.91
C PRO A 121 -1.63 -14.34 14.26
N ILE A 122 -1.80 -15.30 13.34
CA ILE A 122 -1.43 -16.71 13.56
C ILE A 122 0.07 -16.86 13.41
N SER A 123 0.63 -16.41 12.28
CA SER A 123 2.09 -16.48 12.05
C SER A 123 2.86 -15.34 12.71
N LYS A 124 2.17 -14.32 13.24
CA LYS A 124 2.75 -13.09 13.81
C LYS A 124 3.65 -12.34 12.82
N GLU A 125 3.32 -12.39 11.54
CA GLU A 125 4.10 -11.76 10.48
C GLU A 125 3.27 -10.73 9.71
N TYR A 126 3.90 -9.65 9.30
CA TYR A 126 3.30 -8.75 8.31
C TYR A 126 3.42 -9.33 6.90
N LYS A 127 2.35 -9.22 6.12
CA LYS A 127 2.25 -9.77 4.78
C LYS A 127 1.72 -8.74 3.80
N VAL A 128 2.31 -8.73 2.61
CA VAL A 128 1.82 -7.99 1.46
C VAL A 128 1.34 -8.99 0.42
N ILE A 129 0.07 -8.91 0.05
CA ILE A 129 -0.53 -9.67 -1.03
C ILE A 129 -0.56 -8.80 -2.27
N ARG A 130 -0.16 -9.39 -3.39
CA ARG A 130 -0.16 -8.78 -4.72
C ARG A 130 -0.95 -9.65 -5.67
N ILE A 131 -1.93 -9.04 -6.34
CA ILE A 131 -2.85 -9.69 -7.27
C ILE A 131 -2.72 -9.00 -8.61
N VAL A 132 -2.37 -9.75 -9.64
CA VAL A 132 -2.16 -9.25 -10.99
C VAL A 132 -3.24 -9.79 -11.91
N TYR A 133 -4.02 -8.90 -12.51
CA TYR A 133 -4.98 -9.21 -13.56
C TYR A 133 -4.35 -8.90 -14.92
N CYS A 134 -4.21 -9.92 -15.77
CA CYS A 134 -3.70 -9.75 -17.14
C CYS A 134 -4.84 -9.27 -18.04
N ILE A 135 -4.66 -8.12 -18.70
CA ILE A 135 -5.62 -7.60 -19.67
C ILE A 135 -5.31 -8.27 -21.01
N PRO A 136 -6.22 -9.07 -21.60
CA PRO A 136 -6.00 -9.53 -22.96
C PRO A 136 -6.00 -8.34 -23.92
N PRO A 137 -5.27 -8.40 -25.05
CA PRO A 137 -5.38 -7.40 -26.11
C PRO A 137 -6.85 -7.28 -26.55
N ILE A 138 -7.29 -6.05 -26.81
CA ILE A 138 -8.68 -5.69 -27.09
C ILE A 138 -9.15 -6.41 -28.36
N VAL A 139 -9.75 -7.60 -28.19
CA VAL A 139 -10.44 -8.33 -29.27
C VAL A 139 -11.96 -8.28 -29.11
N SER A 140 -12.47 -7.73 -28.01
CA SER A 140 -13.89 -7.43 -27.84
C SER A 140 -14.10 -6.29 -26.86
N TRP A 141 -15.24 -5.61 -26.98
CA TRP A 141 -15.78 -4.57 -26.09
C TRP A 141 -16.06 -5.08 -24.67
N TYR A 142 -15.76 -6.36 -24.39
CA TYR A 142 -15.70 -6.95 -23.07
C TYR A 142 -14.26 -7.39 -22.75
N ILE A 143 -13.63 -6.73 -21.79
CA ILE A 143 -12.33 -7.15 -21.27
C ILE A 143 -12.57 -8.33 -20.32
N ARG A 144 -12.35 -9.57 -20.80
CA ARG A 144 -12.29 -10.76 -19.93
C ARG A 144 -10.86 -10.99 -19.46
N TYR A 145 -10.56 -10.69 -18.21
CA TYR A 145 -9.29 -11.10 -17.64
C TYR A 145 -9.48 -12.54 -17.15
N GLU A 146 -8.80 -13.46 -17.81
CA GLU A 146 -9.09 -14.89 -17.63
C GLU A 146 -8.58 -15.44 -16.30
N THR A 147 -7.48 -14.87 -15.78
CA THR A 147 -6.85 -15.33 -14.55
C THR A 147 -6.18 -14.18 -13.81
N SER A 148 -6.25 -14.22 -12.48
CA SER A 148 -5.44 -13.37 -11.60
C SER A 148 -4.29 -14.17 -11.02
N LYS A 149 -3.07 -13.63 -11.06
CA LYS A 149 -1.89 -14.23 -10.40
C LYS A 149 -1.73 -13.63 -9.03
N ILE A 150 -1.73 -14.49 -8.01
CA ILE A 150 -1.61 -14.07 -6.62
C ILE A 150 -0.20 -14.41 -6.13
N SER A 151 0.45 -13.43 -5.54
CA SER A 151 1.73 -13.58 -4.87
C SER A 151 1.68 -12.89 -3.51
N ILE A 152 2.51 -13.37 -2.59
CA ILE A 152 2.60 -12.80 -1.25
C ILE A 152 4.06 -12.66 -0.87
N ASN A 153 4.37 -11.54 -0.23
CA ASN A 153 5.65 -11.31 0.42
C ASN A 153 5.39 -11.19 1.93
N THR A 154 6.32 -11.70 2.71
CA THR A 154 6.33 -11.53 4.16
C THR A 154 7.38 -10.49 4.49
N LEU A 155 7.03 -9.48 5.28
CA LEU A 155 7.96 -8.45 5.69
C LEU A 155 9.16 -9.09 6.39
N GLY A 156 10.36 -8.66 6.01
CA GLY A 156 11.62 -9.28 6.44
C GLY A 156 12.17 -10.33 5.47
N LYS A 157 11.36 -10.87 4.55
CA LYS A 157 11.83 -11.79 3.50
C LYS A 157 12.05 -11.06 2.17
N ASP A 158 13.02 -11.53 1.39
CA ASP A 158 13.45 -10.86 0.15
C ASP A 158 12.92 -11.55 -1.12
N SER A 159 11.81 -12.28 -1.01
CA SER A 159 11.18 -12.94 -2.15
C SER A 159 9.66 -12.92 -2.11
N TRP A 160 9.06 -12.98 -3.30
CA TRP A 160 7.63 -13.18 -3.47
C TRP A 160 7.35 -14.66 -3.65
N ARG A 161 6.47 -15.24 -2.83
CA ARG A 161 5.96 -16.61 -3.04
C ARG A 161 4.65 -16.57 -3.82
N SER A 162 4.51 -17.46 -4.79
CA SER A 162 3.25 -17.63 -5.51
C SER A 162 2.20 -18.28 -4.60
N LEU A 163 0.97 -17.76 -4.64
CA LEU A 163 -0.22 -18.40 -4.06
C LEU A 163 -1.09 -19.09 -5.11
N GLY A 164 -0.66 -19.07 -6.38
CA GLY A 164 -1.40 -19.66 -7.49
C GLY A 164 -2.21 -18.62 -8.27
N GLN A 165 -3.28 -19.10 -8.91
CA GLN A 165 -4.17 -18.29 -9.74
C GLN A 165 -5.60 -18.37 -9.23
N ALA A 166 -6.33 -17.26 -9.31
CA ALA A 166 -7.76 -17.22 -9.00
C ALA A 166 -8.56 -16.69 -10.21
N ALA A 167 -9.72 -17.30 -10.44
CA ALA A 167 -10.63 -16.97 -11.54
C ALA A 167 -11.61 -15.82 -11.22
N TYR A 168 -11.53 -15.23 -10.02
CA TYR A 168 -12.51 -14.24 -9.55
C TYR A 168 -11.91 -12.85 -9.33
N TRP A 169 -12.81 -11.87 -9.36
CA TRP A 169 -12.58 -10.44 -9.27
C TRP A 169 -12.67 -9.95 -7.84
N LEU A 170 -11.70 -9.14 -7.40
CA LEU A 170 -11.83 -8.39 -6.15
C LEU A 170 -12.29 -6.94 -6.37
N ASP A 171 -12.46 -6.50 -7.62
CA ASP A 171 -12.84 -5.12 -7.97
C ASP A 171 -14.33 -4.94 -8.31
N GLY A 172 -15.20 -5.80 -7.74
CA GLY A 172 -16.66 -5.59 -7.80
C GLY A 172 -17.37 -5.76 -9.15
N GLY A 173 -16.66 -6.16 -10.21
CA GLY A 173 -17.30 -6.55 -11.48
C GLY A 173 -18.07 -7.84 -11.33
N THR A 174 -19.41 -7.78 -11.41
CA THR A 174 -20.29 -8.95 -11.27
C THR A 174 -19.94 -10.05 -12.28
N PRO A 175 -19.83 -11.32 -11.86
CA PRO A 175 -19.82 -12.42 -12.82
C PRO A 175 -21.22 -12.55 -13.41
N SER A 176 -21.39 -12.33 -14.72
CA SER A 176 -22.63 -12.71 -15.38
C SER A 176 -22.69 -14.23 -15.44
N ASN A 177 -23.69 -14.80 -14.76
CA ASN A 177 -24.00 -16.22 -14.81
C ASN A 177 -24.16 -16.69 -16.27
N LYS A 178 -23.74 -17.94 -16.50
CA LYS A 178 -23.83 -18.67 -17.77
C LYS A 178 -25.21 -18.59 -18.40
#